data_AF-A0AAV3X9K4-F1
#
_entry.id   AF-A0AAV3X9K4-F1
#
_cell.length_a   1.000
_cell.length_b   1.000
_cell.length_c   1.000
_cell.angle_alpha   90.00
_cell.angle_beta   90.00
_cell.angle_gamma   90.00
#
_symmetry.space_group_name_H-M   'P 1'
#
loop_
_entity.id
_entity.type
_entity.pdbx_description
1 polymer ?
#
loop_
_entity_poly.entity_id
_entity_poly.type
_entity_poly.pdbx_seq_one_letter_code
_entity_poly.pdbx_strand_id
1 'polypeptide(L)'
;MIKLVSDRGDRSDAYQQALDDFGITQLLSCISNYRDRDFDALRMSLKQQELEDIATLLIEQLSANLKGAVLANNVLVIRNRVKLQRPWMIVRILPGAKTHAIARFVNRQDADDRLRALRRYVPNATFEIVFDLEES
;
A
#
# COMPACT_ATOMS: atom_id res chain seq x y z
N MET A 1 -28.48 13.86 -32.03
CA MET A 1 -28.21 14.30 -30.65
C MET A 1 -27.77 13.06 -29.85
N ILE A 2 -26.45 12.81 -29.81
CA ILE A 2 -25.90 11.62 -29.11
C ILE A 2 -25.71 12.02 -27.65
N LYS A 3 -26.46 11.39 -26.74
CA LYS A 3 -26.24 11.51 -25.29
C LYS A 3 -24.91 10.81 -24.99
N LEU A 4 -23.89 11.60 -24.65
CA LEU A 4 -22.71 11.09 -23.96
C LEU A 4 -23.17 10.60 -22.58
N VAL A 5 -23.27 9.28 -22.43
CA VAL A 5 -23.44 8.63 -21.12
C VAL A 5 -22.17 8.90 -20.32
N SER A 6 -22.36 9.51 -19.15
CA SER A 6 -21.29 9.83 -18.20
C SER A 6 -20.78 8.55 -17.53
N ASP A 7 -19.94 7.79 -18.22
CA ASP A 7 -19.28 6.54 -17.79
C ASP A 7 -18.21 6.75 -16.68
N ARG A 8 -18.07 7.97 -16.14
CA ARG A 8 -17.03 8.30 -15.14
C ARG A 8 -17.47 8.16 -13.68
N GLY A 9 -18.77 8.11 -13.38
CA GLY A 9 -19.27 7.90 -12.01
C GLY A 9 -19.29 6.42 -11.60
N ASP A 10 -19.81 5.57 -12.48
CA ASP A 10 -20.14 4.16 -12.21
C ASP A 10 -18.91 3.28 -11.86
N ARG A 11 -17.76 3.55 -12.48
CA ARG A 11 -16.50 2.84 -12.18
C ARG A 11 -15.87 3.20 -10.84
N SER A 12 -16.07 4.44 -10.39
CA SER A 12 -15.57 4.89 -9.09
C SER A 12 -16.37 4.25 -7.96
N ASP A 13 -17.69 4.17 -8.15
CA ASP A 13 -18.62 3.61 -7.17
C ASP A 13 -18.44 2.09 -7.05
N ALA A 14 -18.30 1.38 -8.18
CA ALA A 14 -18.02 -0.06 -8.16
C ALA A 14 -16.65 -0.41 -7.54
N TYR A 15 -15.62 0.40 -7.77
CA TYR A 15 -14.31 0.19 -7.15
C TYR A 15 -14.33 0.45 -5.65
N GLN A 16 -15.01 1.51 -5.22
CA GLN A 16 -15.18 1.82 -3.81
C GLN A 16 -15.97 0.72 -3.11
N GLN A 17 -17.08 0.26 -3.69
CA GLN A 17 -17.86 -0.86 -3.17
C GLN A 17 -17.00 -2.13 -3.02
N ALA A 18 -16.16 -2.45 -4.00
CA ALA A 18 -15.27 -3.61 -3.93
C ALA A 18 -14.21 -3.50 -2.81
N LEU A 19 -13.70 -2.28 -2.55
CA LEU A 19 -12.79 -2.04 -1.43
C LEU A 19 -13.50 -2.17 -0.08
N ASP A 20 -14.72 -1.64 0.01
CA ASP A 20 -15.54 -1.72 1.22
C ASP A 20 -15.88 -3.18 1.53
N ASP A 21 -16.34 -3.94 0.52
CA ASP A 21 -16.64 -5.37 0.63
C ASP A 21 -15.40 -6.17 1.04
N PHE A 22 -14.23 -5.88 0.45
CA PHE A 22 -12.97 -6.54 0.79
C PHE A 22 -12.56 -6.25 2.24
N GLY A 23 -12.62 -4.98 2.66
CA GLY A 23 -12.26 -4.55 3.99
C GLY A 23 -13.16 -5.16 5.08
N ILE A 24 -14.48 -5.15 4.85
CA ILE A 24 -15.46 -5.75 5.76
C ILE A 24 -15.24 -7.26 5.86
N THR A 25 -15.06 -7.95 4.73
CA THR A 25 -14.79 -9.40 4.71
C THR A 25 -13.53 -9.75 5.51
N GLN A 26 -12.46 -8.96 5.35
CA GLN A 26 -11.22 -9.19 6.08
C GLN A 26 -11.39 -8.96 7.59
N LEU A 27 -12.14 -7.94 8.00
CA LEU A 27 -12.43 -7.65 9.39
C LEU A 27 -13.27 -8.76 10.04
N LEU A 28 -14.36 -9.20 9.39
CA LEU A 28 -15.20 -10.30 9.87
C LEU A 28 -14.41 -11.61 10.00
N SER A 29 -13.53 -11.90 9.03
CA SER A 29 -12.63 -13.05 9.10
C SER A 29 -11.65 -12.94 10.28
N CYS A 30 -11.11 -11.75 10.54
CA CYS A 30 -10.23 -11.53 11.69
C CYS A 30 -10.97 -11.76 13.01
N ILE A 31 -12.16 -11.18 13.19
CA ILE A 31 -12.95 -11.33 14.42
C ILE A 31 -13.34 -12.79 14.65
N SER A 32 -13.86 -13.47 13.62
CA SER A 32 -14.33 -14.87 13.73
C SER A 32 -13.22 -15.87 14.03
N ASN A 33 -11.97 -15.55 13.73
CA ASN A 33 -10.80 -16.37 14.01
C ASN A 33 -9.95 -15.85 15.18
N TYR A 34 -10.37 -14.75 15.84
CA TYR A 34 -9.57 -14.14 16.89
C TYR A 34 -9.58 -15.00 18.17
N ARG A 35 -8.40 -15.15 18.77
CA ARG A 35 -8.22 -15.90 20.00
C ARG A 35 -7.04 -15.38 20.81
N ASP A 36 -7.30 -15.00 22.05
CA ASP A 36 -6.30 -14.71 23.06
C ASP A 36 -6.75 -15.25 24.45
N ARG A 37 -6.20 -14.69 25.53
CA ARG A 37 -6.56 -15.07 26.90
C ARG A 37 -7.96 -14.59 27.31
N ASP A 38 -8.39 -13.45 26.79
CA ASP A 38 -9.57 -12.73 27.24
C ASP A 38 -10.77 -12.97 26.30
N PHE A 39 -10.52 -13.36 25.05
CA PHE A 39 -11.53 -13.61 24.02
C PHE A 39 -11.16 -14.80 23.13
N ASP A 40 -12.15 -15.66 22.84
CA ASP A 40 -11.99 -16.80 21.94
C ASP A 40 -13.27 -16.95 21.09
N ALA A 41 -13.23 -16.45 19.86
CA ALA A 41 -14.38 -16.40 18.96
C ALA A 41 -14.99 -17.79 18.71
N LEU A 42 -14.13 -18.80 18.58
CA LEU A 42 -14.55 -20.18 18.31
C LEU A 42 -15.26 -20.80 19.51
N ARG A 43 -14.77 -20.52 20.73
CA ARG A 43 -15.43 -21.00 21.96
C ARG A 43 -16.75 -20.29 22.23
N MET A 44 -16.86 -19.02 21.83
CA MET A 44 -18.08 -18.24 22.00
C MET A 44 -19.18 -18.58 20.99
N SER A 45 -18.86 -19.33 19.92
CA SER A 45 -19.84 -19.74 18.89
C SER A 45 -20.64 -18.56 18.33
N LEU A 46 -19.94 -17.46 18.03
CA LEU A 46 -20.55 -16.21 17.58
C LEU A 46 -21.40 -16.43 16.33
N LYS A 47 -22.61 -15.87 16.34
CA LYS A 47 -23.47 -15.82 15.16
C LYS A 47 -22.96 -14.76 14.20
N GLN A 48 -23.32 -14.90 12.93
CA GLN A 48 -23.00 -13.92 11.90
C GLN A 48 -23.43 -12.49 12.29
N GLN A 49 -24.64 -12.33 12.86
CA GLN A 49 -25.12 -11.04 13.33
C GLN A 49 -24.22 -10.43 14.41
N GLU A 50 -23.75 -11.24 15.37
CA GLU A 50 -22.88 -10.75 16.45
C GLU A 50 -21.51 -10.33 15.91
N LEU A 51 -20.99 -11.02 14.89
CA LEU A 51 -19.76 -10.62 14.20
C LEU A 51 -19.93 -9.26 13.49
N GLU A 52 -21.06 -9.06 12.83
CA GLU A 52 -21.40 -7.81 12.14
C GLU A 52 -21.60 -6.64 13.13
N ASP A 53 -22.26 -6.90 14.26
CA ASP A 53 -22.47 -5.90 15.31
C ASP A 53 -21.13 -5.51 15.95
N ILE A 54 -20.25 -6.47 16.23
CA ILE A 54 -18.88 -6.19 16.72
C ILE A 54 -18.10 -5.37 15.69
N ALA A 55 -18.13 -5.76 14.41
CA ALA A 55 -17.44 -5.02 13.35
C ALA A 55 -17.94 -3.56 13.26
N THR A 56 -19.25 -3.36 13.36
CA THR A 56 -19.87 -2.03 13.37
C THR A 56 -19.38 -1.20 14.55
N LEU A 57 -19.42 -1.74 15.77
CA LEU A 57 -18.94 -1.06 16.96
C LEU A 57 -17.45 -0.70 16.88
N LEU A 58 -16.62 -1.59 16.33
CA LEU A 58 -15.19 -1.32 16.14
C LEU A 58 -14.94 -0.20 15.12
N ILE A 59 -15.70 -0.17 14.02
CA ILE A 59 -15.61 0.89 13.02
C ILE A 59 -16.02 2.24 13.62
N GLU A 60 -17.12 2.27 14.38
CA GLU A 60 -17.58 3.48 15.07
C GLU A 60 -16.55 3.98 16.08
N GLN A 61 -16.02 3.08 16.92
CA GLN A 61 -14.98 3.42 17.90
C GLN A 61 -13.72 3.95 17.23
N LEU A 62 -13.25 3.28 16.17
CA LEU A 62 -12.09 3.75 15.42
C LEU A 62 -12.34 5.14 14.86
N SER A 63 -13.49 5.34 14.20
CA SER A 63 -13.87 6.61 13.57
C SER A 63 -13.92 7.76 14.58
N ALA A 64 -14.49 7.52 15.75
CA ALA A 64 -14.55 8.51 16.83
C ALA A 64 -13.18 8.87 17.42
N ASN A 65 -12.18 7.97 17.29
CA ASN A 65 -10.85 8.15 17.85
C ASN A 65 -9.77 8.54 16.82
N LEU A 66 -10.15 8.78 15.56
CA LEU A 66 -9.22 9.22 14.52
C LEU A 66 -8.64 10.61 14.85
N LYS A 67 -7.32 10.65 15.10
CA LYS A 67 -6.57 11.91 15.28
C LYS A 67 -5.83 12.27 13.99
N GLY A 68 -5.72 13.56 13.71
CA GLY A 68 -4.98 14.07 12.55
C GLY A 68 -3.55 13.53 12.43
N ALA A 69 -2.85 13.34 13.56
CA ALA A 69 -1.50 12.76 13.58
C ALA A 69 -1.46 11.31 13.03
N VAL A 70 -2.47 10.49 13.37
CA VAL A 70 -2.58 9.12 12.86
C VAL A 70 -2.84 9.13 11.35
N LEU A 71 -3.73 10.02 10.89
CA LEU A 71 -4.01 10.16 9.46
C LEU A 71 -2.77 10.64 8.69
N ALA A 72 -2.05 11.64 9.20
CA ALA A 72 -0.83 12.13 8.59
C ALA A 72 0.24 11.03 8.46
N ASN A 73 0.45 10.24 9.52
CA ASN A 73 1.38 9.10 9.48
C ASN A 73 0.96 8.03 8.47
N ASN A 74 -0.34 7.70 8.39
CA ASN A 74 -0.82 6.73 7.40
C ASN A 74 -0.66 7.24 5.96
N VAL A 75 -0.96 8.51 5.71
CA VAL A 75 -0.73 9.13 4.39
C VAL A 75 0.75 9.07 4.01
N LEU A 76 1.63 9.33 4.96
CA LEU A 76 3.08 9.21 4.75
C LEU A 76 3.48 7.78 4.35
N VAL A 77 3.01 6.78 5.10
CA VAL A 77 3.26 5.35 4.80
C VAL A 77 2.72 4.98 3.42
N ILE A 78 1.51 5.43 3.06
CA ILE A 78 0.90 5.16 1.75
C ILE A 78 1.73 5.79 0.62
N ARG A 79 2.10 7.07 0.75
CA ARG A 79 2.92 7.78 -0.25
C ARG A 79 4.28 7.13 -0.43
N ASN A 80 4.85 6.60 0.64
CA ASN A 80 6.17 5.97 0.61
C ASN A 80 6.13 4.45 0.44
N ARG A 81 4.95 3.84 0.24
CA ARG A 81 4.78 2.37 0.18
C ARG A 81 5.67 1.70 -0.88
N VAL A 82 5.81 2.34 -2.04
CA VAL A 82 6.69 1.84 -3.13
C VAL A 82 8.16 1.95 -2.73
N LYS A 83 8.56 3.02 -2.03
CA LYS A 83 9.94 3.16 -1.51
C LYS A 83 10.24 2.05 -0.50
N LEU A 84 9.32 1.82 0.44
CA LEU A 84 9.44 0.80 1.48
C LEU A 84 9.52 -0.62 0.92
N GLN A 85 8.74 -0.92 -0.12
CA GLN A 85 8.75 -2.26 -0.75
C GLN A 85 9.94 -2.48 -1.70
N ARG A 86 10.51 -1.40 -2.26
CA ARG A 86 11.57 -1.47 -3.26
C ARG A 86 12.64 -0.42 -2.95
N PRO A 87 13.44 -0.63 -1.88
CA PRO A 87 14.35 0.39 -1.39
C PRO A 87 15.60 0.54 -2.24
N TRP A 88 15.95 -0.47 -3.04
CA TRP A 88 17.11 -0.43 -3.92
C TRP A 88 16.77 0.26 -5.22
N MET A 89 17.40 1.40 -5.50
CA MET A 89 17.17 2.18 -6.72
C MET A 89 18.44 2.24 -7.56
N ILE A 90 18.31 2.07 -8.88
CA ILE A 90 19.35 2.48 -9.82
C ILE A 90 19.10 3.93 -10.22
N VAL A 91 20.09 4.79 -10.03
CA VAL A 91 20.09 6.18 -10.51
C VAL A 91 21.11 6.34 -11.63
N ARG A 92 20.79 7.22 -12.58
CA ARG A 92 21.74 7.74 -13.56
C ARG A 92 22.26 9.09 -13.08
N ILE A 93 23.58 9.24 -13.06
CA ILE A 93 24.22 10.52 -12.78
C ILE A 93 24.26 11.35 -14.06
N LEU A 94 23.77 12.58 -13.99
CA LEU A 94 23.72 13.56 -15.07
C LEU A 94 24.66 14.74 -14.75
N PRO A 95 25.08 15.51 -15.78
CA PRO A 95 25.86 16.72 -15.56
C PRO A 95 25.20 17.69 -14.58
N GLY A 96 26.02 18.40 -13.81
CA GLY A 96 25.54 19.36 -12.80
C GLY A 96 25.00 18.71 -11.54
N ALA A 97 25.56 17.56 -11.13
CA ALA A 97 25.21 16.83 -9.91
C ALA A 97 23.72 16.43 -9.81
N LYS A 98 23.05 16.26 -10.95
CA LYS A 98 21.66 15.81 -11.00
C LYS A 98 21.62 14.28 -11.09
N THR A 99 20.66 13.68 -10.40
CA THR A 99 20.39 12.23 -10.50
C THR A 99 19.02 12.00 -11.11
N HIS A 100 18.88 10.92 -11.87
CA HIS A 100 17.61 10.49 -12.45
C HIS A 100 17.33 9.02 -12.11
N ALA A 101 16.20 8.75 -11.45
CA ALA A 101 15.80 7.41 -11.07
C ALA A 101 15.42 6.58 -12.31
N ILE A 102 16.04 5.40 -12.46
CA ILE A 102 15.79 4.49 -13.59
C ILE A 102 14.80 3.39 -13.20
N ALA A 103 15.02 2.73 -12.06
CA ALA A 103 14.20 1.62 -11.59
C ALA A 103 14.43 1.34 -10.09
N ARG A 104 13.45 0.71 -9.45
CA ARG A 104 13.51 0.26 -8.05
C ARG A 104 13.31 -1.26 -7.92
N PHE A 105 13.98 -1.87 -6.96
CA PHE A 105 14.06 -3.31 -6.73
C PHE A 105 13.83 -3.67 -5.26
N VAL A 106 13.24 -4.85 -5.03
CA VAL A 106 12.97 -5.36 -3.68
C VAL A 106 14.28 -5.77 -3.01
N ASN A 107 15.13 -6.50 -3.73
CA ASN A 107 16.44 -6.94 -3.25
C ASN A 107 17.56 -6.27 -4.05
N ARG A 108 18.77 -6.25 -3.47
CA ARG A 108 19.94 -5.63 -4.08
C ARG A 108 20.45 -6.40 -5.31
N GLN A 109 20.33 -7.73 -5.29
CA GLN A 109 20.86 -8.60 -6.34
C GLN A 109 20.23 -8.30 -7.70
N ASP A 110 18.90 -8.15 -7.74
CA ASP A 110 18.18 -7.77 -8.96
C ASP A 110 18.63 -6.40 -9.49
N ALA A 111 18.94 -5.46 -8.59
CA ALA A 111 19.47 -4.15 -8.95
C ALA A 111 20.88 -4.28 -9.55
N ASP A 112 21.76 -5.08 -8.95
CA ASP A 112 23.12 -5.34 -9.45
C ASP A 112 23.09 -6.01 -10.83
N ASP A 113 22.22 -6.99 -11.05
CA ASP A 113 22.08 -7.66 -12.35
C ASP A 113 21.53 -6.72 -13.43
N ARG A 114 20.55 -5.87 -13.07
CA ARG A 114 20.06 -4.83 -13.99
C ARG A 114 21.13 -3.77 -14.28
N LEU A 115 21.89 -3.35 -13.27
CA LEU A 115 22.99 -2.39 -13.42
C LEU A 115 24.07 -2.93 -14.38
N ARG A 116 24.42 -4.22 -14.26
CA ARG A 116 25.36 -4.89 -15.15
C ARG A 116 24.87 -4.85 -16.61
N ALA A 117 23.58 -5.08 -16.84
CA ALA A 117 23.00 -4.96 -18.18
C ALA A 117 23.05 -3.51 -18.70
N LEU A 118 22.66 -2.53 -17.88
CA LEU A 118 22.67 -1.11 -18.25
C LEU A 118 24.06 -0.62 -18.67
N ARG A 119 25.10 -1.02 -17.93
CA ARG A 119 26.50 -0.67 -18.25
C ARG A 119 26.97 -1.25 -19.58
N ARG A 120 26.41 -2.39 -20.02
CA ARG A 120 26.72 -2.98 -21.34
C ARG A 120 26.05 -2.22 -22.49
N TYR A 121 24.80 -1.81 -22.32
CA TYR A 121 24.03 -1.14 -23.37
C TYR A 121 24.31 0.37 -23.45
N VAL A 122 24.68 1.00 -22.34
CA VAL A 122 24.94 2.45 -22.26
C VAL A 122 26.27 2.69 -21.51
N PRO A 123 27.41 2.35 -22.11
CA PRO A 123 28.71 2.40 -21.42
C PRO A 123 29.15 3.82 -21.05
N ASN A 124 28.63 4.85 -21.74
CA ASN A 124 28.99 6.25 -21.54
C ASN A 124 28.16 6.94 -20.43
N ALA A 125 27.24 6.22 -19.78
CA ALA A 125 26.45 6.75 -18.69
C ALA A 125 26.93 6.21 -17.34
N THR A 126 27.02 7.10 -16.35
CA THR A 126 27.34 6.72 -14.97
C THR A 126 26.05 6.31 -14.25
N PHE A 127 26.05 5.11 -13.69
CA PHE A 127 24.94 4.56 -12.93
C PHE A 127 25.41 4.09 -11.55
N GLU A 128 24.58 4.33 -10.55
CA GLU A 128 24.80 3.93 -9.17
C GLU A 128 23.57 3.25 -8.58
N ILE A 129 23.79 2.35 -7.63
CA ILE A 129 22.72 1.77 -6.80
C ILE A 129 22.69 2.52 -5.49
N VAL A 130 21.54 3.09 -5.16
CA VAL A 130 21.28 3.82 -3.93
C VAL A 130 20.22 3.07 -3.13
N PHE A 131 20.38 3.06 -1.82
CA PHE A 131 19.35 2.62 -0.90
C PHE A 131 18.54 3.87 -0.49
N ASP A 132 17.30 3.97 -0.97
CA ASP A 132 16.45 5.15 -0.78
C ASP A 132 15.24 4.80 0.09
N LEU A 133 15.40 5.06 1.39
CA LEU A 133 14.36 5.01 2.41
C LEU A 133 14.04 6.39 3.02
N GLU A 134 14.79 7.44 2.67
CA GLU A 134 14.66 8.73 3.35
C GLU A 134 13.53 9.61 2.77
N GLU A 135 12.89 10.34 3.68
CA GLU A 135 12.04 11.48 3.39
C GLU A 135 12.92 12.63 2.89
N SER A 136 12.69 13.07 1.66
CA SER A 136 13.19 14.37 1.18
C SER A 136 12.05 15.37 1.20
#